data_AF-A0A1R0LTL7-F1
#
_entry.id   AF-A0A1R0LTL7-F1
#
_cell.length_a   1.000
_cell.length_b   1.000
_cell.length_c   1.000
_cell.angle_alpha   90.00
_cell.angle_beta   90.00
_cell.angle_gamma   90.00
#
_symmetry.space_group_name_H-M   'P 1'
#
loop_
_entity.id
_entity.type
_entity.pdbx_description
1 polymer ?
#
loop_
_entity_poly.entity_id
_entity_poly.type
_entity_poly.pdbx_seq_one_letter_code
_entity_poly.pdbx_strand_id
1 'polypeptide(L)'
;MHTHQSAQSDGPPTAQVPSGRNPYDELASLADNPLDDFLTEDGAEAQQDDGEESWEPPNHRRGSRRRNRATGLPTIVRFLVWVLTLVCLVVLADRWALLYAEHKASQRIKDSMHLAAAPEVSIGGFPFLTQVAAGRLDSVRITVPDIPAHRVTLTQVTATADDIRIDGDGPTSVRGALVRQVHGQVLLSFADMNRELGASQVAFTAQGPGRVQAQGTLRIGGRALSVRADAQIRREGERGIATSVDGIQLDIDDLATYRPGTRPSEGLHLTPASARRITREADQIKSMLTVPAIVHRLGVPDSAVSAALHDEDKLHQLTGAPRFLHDLTEINLVDVALAHPSLLKRLGLDLSLLTTLTKLTRPQIADRFSFAFQLPKPPGGSLQLQRVAVDKDGIRADVSGTGLLLGH
;
A
#
# COMPACT_ATOMS: atom_id res chain seq x y z
N MET A 1 11.82 -4.91 -70.21
CA MET A 1 10.42 -5.21 -70.58
C MET A 1 9.62 -5.24 -69.29
N HIS A 2 8.91 -4.15 -68.97
CA HIS A 2 7.43 -4.08 -68.95
C HIS A 2 6.83 -5.13 -68.00
N THR A 3 6.13 -4.80 -66.91
CA THR A 3 5.05 -3.81 -66.77
C THR A 3 4.85 -3.40 -65.30
N HIS A 4 4.58 -2.12 -65.06
CA HIS A 4 3.94 -1.61 -63.84
C HIS A 4 2.47 -2.04 -63.82
N GLN A 5 2.00 -2.57 -62.69
CA GLN A 5 0.58 -2.75 -62.41
C GLN A 5 0.27 -2.18 -61.02
N SER A 6 -0.45 -1.08 -61.01
CA SER A 6 -1.03 -0.42 -59.84
C SER A 6 -2.22 -1.24 -59.33
N ALA A 7 -2.19 -1.64 -58.06
CA ALA A 7 -3.32 -2.22 -57.35
C ALA A 7 -3.78 -1.27 -56.23
N GLN A 8 -5.10 -1.17 -56.15
CA GLN A 8 -5.91 -0.10 -55.62
C GLN A 8 -6.24 -0.30 -54.13
N SER A 9 -6.44 0.81 -53.41
CA SER A 9 -6.79 0.88 -51.99
C SER A 9 -8.20 0.38 -51.69
N ASP A 10 -8.38 -0.33 -50.57
CA ASP A 10 -9.67 -0.49 -49.89
C ASP A 10 -9.51 -0.12 -48.40
N GLY A 11 -9.99 1.07 -48.04
CA GLY A 11 -10.23 1.49 -46.66
C GLY A 11 -11.69 1.27 -46.28
N PRO A 12 -12.03 1.11 -44.99
CA PRO A 12 -13.38 0.79 -44.55
C PRO A 12 -14.35 1.98 -44.73
N PRO A 13 -15.66 1.72 -44.94
CA PRO A 13 -16.65 2.76 -45.24
C PRO A 13 -16.92 3.69 -44.05
N THR A 14 -17.07 4.98 -44.36
CA THR A 14 -17.45 6.05 -43.44
C THR A 14 -18.90 5.91 -42.98
N ALA A 15 -19.12 5.97 -41.66
CA ALA A 15 -20.44 6.03 -41.05
C ALA A 15 -21.14 7.35 -41.40
N GLN A 16 -22.34 7.25 -41.98
CA GLN A 16 -23.23 8.38 -42.25
C GLN A 16 -23.83 8.90 -40.93
N VAL A 17 -23.62 10.18 -40.65
CA VAL A 17 -24.26 10.91 -39.55
C VAL A 17 -25.66 11.36 -40.02
N PRO A 18 -26.75 11.07 -39.28
CA PRO A 18 -28.08 11.53 -39.65
C PRO A 18 -28.20 13.06 -39.51
N SER A 19 -28.85 13.69 -40.48
CA SER A 19 -29.13 15.12 -40.55
C SER A 19 -30.09 15.55 -39.44
N GLY A 20 -29.53 16.20 -38.41
CA GLY A 20 -30.30 16.86 -37.35
C GLY A 20 -31.04 18.09 -37.89
N ARG A 21 -32.32 18.20 -37.48
CA ARG A 21 -33.24 19.33 -37.74
C ARG A 21 -32.59 20.68 -37.45
N ASN A 22 -32.76 21.63 -38.37
CA ASN A 22 -32.27 22.99 -38.24
C ASN A 22 -33.25 23.81 -37.37
N PRO A 23 -32.84 24.35 -36.21
CA PRO A 23 -33.72 25.07 -35.29
C PRO A 23 -34.21 26.44 -35.80
N TYR A 24 -33.78 26.89 -36.99
CA TYR A 24 -34.26 28.14 -37.60
C TYR A 24 -35.57 27.99 -38.38
N ASP A 25 -35.98 26.76 -38.74
CA ASP A 25 -37.23 26.52 -39.48
C ASP A 25 -38.49 26.75 -38.61
N GLU A 26 -38.40 26.62 -37.28
CA GLU A 26 -39.54 26.88 -36.39
C GLU A 26 -39.84 28.37 -36.24
N LEU A 27 -38.84 29.25 -36.32
CA LEU A 27 -39.01 30.69 -36.19
C LEU A 27 -39.68 31.33 -37.41
N ALA A 28 -39.54 30.74 -38.59
CA ALA A 28 -40.19 31.21 -39.82
C ALA A 28 -41.71 30.93 -39.83
N SER A 29 -42.18 29.98 -39.02
CA SER A 29 -43.60 29.60 -38.94
C SER A 29 -44.44 30.42 -37.96
N LEU A 30 -43.81 31.34 -37.22
CA LEU A 30 -44.42 32.14 -36.14
C LEU A 30 -44.68 33.60 -36.50
N ALA A 31 -44.47 34.00 -37.76
CA ALA A 31 -44.68 35.36 -38.24
C ALA A 31 -45.86 35.43 -39.21
N ASP A 32 -47.07 35.13 -38.73
CA ASP A 32 -48.30 35.56 -39.38
C ASP A 32 -48.75 36.90 -38.79
N ASN A 33 -48.87 37.88 -39.70
CA ASN A 33 -49.21 39.28 -39.52
C ASN A 33 -50.57 39.47 -38.80
N PRO A 34 -50.67 40.39 -37.83
CA PRO A 34 -51.72 41.40 -37.94
C PRO A 34 -51.27 42.78 -37.40
N LEU A 35 -50.94 43.69 -38.32
CA LEU A 35 -50.78 45.12 -38.03
C LEU A 35 -51.82 45.99 -38.76
N ASP A 36 -52.94 45.40 -39.18
CA ASP A 36 -53.99 46.09 -39.95
C ASP A 36 -55.21 46.54 -39.11
N ASP A 37 -55.20 46.38 -37.78
CA ASP A 37 -56.42 46.56 -36.95
C ASP A 37 -56.37 47.72 -35.92
N PHE A 38 -55.46 48.69 -36.09
CA PHE A 38 -55.36 49.83 -35.16
C PHE A 38 -55.46 51.22 -35.82
N LEU A 39 -55.80 51.29 -37.10
CA LEU A 39 -56.09 52.55 -37.80
C LEU A 39 -57.60 52.64 -38.06
N THR A 40 -58.34 53.04 -37.03
CA THR A 40 -59.71 53.55 -37.20
C THR A 40 -59.83 54.85 -36.42
N GLU A 41 -59.71 55.95 -37.16
CA GLU A 41 -60.11 57.28 -36.76
C GLU A 41 -61.65 57.38 -36.81
N ASP A 42 -62.27 57.67 -35.66
CA ASP A 42 -63.55 58.37 -35.54
C ASP A 42 -63.27 59.47 -34.50
N GLY A 43 -63.53 60.75 -34.75
CA GLY A 43 -64.82 61.31 -35.11
C GLY A 43 -65.23 62.22 -33.95
N ALA A 44 -65.22 63.52 -34.20
CA ALA A 44 -65.28 64.62 -33.24
C ALA A 44 -66.42 64.58 -32.21
N GLU A 45 -66.17 65.17 -31.02
CA GLU A 45 -67.04 66.21 -30.47
C GLU A 45 -66.28 67.06 -29.43
N ALA A 46 -66.47 68.37 -29.56
CA ALA A 46 -65.79 69.42 -28.81
C ALA A 46 -66.55 69.74 -27.51
N GLN A 47 -65.81 70.01 -26.43
CA GLN A 47 -66.28 70.93 -25.41
C GLN A 47 -65.12 71.87 -25.05
N GLN A 48 -65.39 73.15 -25.29
CA GLN A 48 -64.57 74.32 -24.98
C GLN A 48 -64.53 74.54 -23.46
N ASP A 49 -63.33 74.85 -22.95
CA ASP A 49 -63.13 75.67 -21.74
C ASP A 49 -61.81 76.47 -21.89
N ASP A 50 -61.94 77.56 -22.63
CA ASP A 50 -61.69 78.93 -22.19
C ASP A 50 -60.44 79.17 -21.29
N GLY A 51 -59.32 79.53 -21.92
CA GLY A 51 -58.16 80.07 -21.21
C GLY A 51 -57.11 80.56 -22.19
N GLU A 52 -57.18 81.83 -22.55
CA GLU A 52 -56.30 82.52 -23.50
C GLU A 52 -54.83 82.43 -23.07
N GLU A 53 -54.06 81.53 -23.71
CA GLU A 53 -52.60 81.57 -23.73
C GLU A 53 -52.11 82.05 -25.11
N SER A 54 -51.37 83.16 -25.09
CA SER A 54 -50.77 83.83 -26.24
C SER A 54 -50.02 82.86 -27.15
N TRP A 55 -50.45 82.76 -28.41
CA TRP A 55 -49.85 81.91 -29.42
C TRP A 55 -48.43 82.38 -29.80
N GLU A 56 -47.40 81.56 -29.55
CA GLU A 56 -46.05 81.71 -30.12
C GLU A 56 -45.77 80.64 -31.19
N PRO A 57 -45.07 80.96 -32.30
CA PRO A 57 -44.83 80.02 -33.39
C PRO A 57 -43.99 78.80 -32.97
N PRO A 58 -44.31 77.58 -33.44
CA PRO A 58 -43.50 76.39 -33.16
C PRO A 58 -42.07 76.52 -33.70
N ASN A 59 -41.09 76.60 -32.79
CA ASN A 59 -39.68 76.67 -33.16
C ASN A 59 -39.15 75.26 -33.50
N HIS A 60 -39.20 74.87 -34.77
CA HIS A 60 -38.68 73.60 -35.27
C HIS A 60 -37.15 73.61 -35.41
N ARG A 61 -36.41 73.79 -34.31
CA ARG A 61 -34.94 73.61 -34.32
C ARG A 61 -34.58 72.19 -33.89
N ARG A 62 -34.50 71.32 -34.90
CA ARG A 62 -33.85 70.01 -34.90
C ARG A 62 -32.54 70.04 -34.09
N GLY A 63 -32.51 69.26 -33.02
CA GLY A 63 -31.31 68.93 -32.28
C GLY A 63 -31.40 67.49 -31.81
N SER A 64 -31.24 66.54 -32.74
CA SER A 64 -31.14 65.12 -32.45
C SER A 64 -29.87 64.84 -31.64
N ARG A 65 -29.92 65.05 -30.32
CA ARG A 65 -28.95 64.42 -29.42
C ARG A 65 -29.43 63.00 -29.14
N ARG A 66 -29.07 62.11 -30.06
CA ARG A 66 -28.92 60.69 -29.81
C ARG A 66 -27.85 60.55 -28.72
N ARG A 67 -28.28 60.59 -27.46
CA ARG A 67 -27.40 60.39 -26.31
C ARG A 67 -27.16 58.90 -26.24
N ASN A 68 -26.12 58.43 -26.93
CA ASN A 68 -25.53 57.13 -26.71
C ASN A 68 -25.16 57.03 -25.22
N ARG A 69 -26.07 56.57 -24.36
CA ARG A 69 -25.73 56.11 -23.00
C ARG A 69 -25.20 54.68 -23.12
N ALA A 70 -24.06 54.58 -23.77
CA ALA A 70 -23.26 53.37 -23.87
C ALA A 70 -21.78 53.74 -23.64
N THR A 71 -21.48 54.57 -22.65
CA THR A 71 -20.11 54.92 -22.24
C THR A 71 -20.13 55.53 -20.85
N GLY A 72 -20.06 54.67 -19.84
CA GLY A 72 -19.94 55.12 -18.46
C GLY A 72 -20.26 54.03 -17.46
N LEU A 73 -19.60 52.87 -17.54
CA LEU A 73 -19.39 52.14 -16.29
C LEU A 73 -18.73 53.16 -15.33
N PRO A 74 -19.26 53.34 -14.10
CA PRO A 74 -18.65 54.24 -13.13
C PRO A 74 -17.16 53.92 -13.06
N THR A 75 -16.31 54.93 -12.96
CA THR A 75 -14.87 54.74 -12.71
C THR A 75 -14.63 53.73 -11.59
N ILE A 76 -15.53 53.68 -10.61
CA ILE A 76 -15.62 52.69 -9.54
C ILE A 76 -15.73 51.25 -10.08
N VAL A 77 -16.61 50.97 -11.04
CA VAL A 77 -16.73 49.60 -11.59
C VAL A 77 -15.52 49.24 -12.44
N ARG A 78 -14.93 50.19 -13.18
CA ARG A 78 -13.67 49.96 -13.89
C ARG A 78 -12.53 49.65 -12.91
N PHE A 79 -12.44 50.40 -11.81
CA PHE A 79 -11.47 50.16 -10.75
C PHE A 79 -11.73 48.81 -10.05
N LEU A 80 -12.98 48.48 -9.75
CA LEU A 80 -13.38 47.21 -9.16
C LEU A 80 -12.99 46.03 -10.06
N VAL A 81 -13.26 46.11 -11.37
CA VAL A 81 -12.85 45.10 -12.34
C VAL A 81 -11.32 44.99 -12.36
N TRP A 82 -10.59 46.10 -12.39
CA TRP A 82 -9.12 46.08 -12.34
C TRP A 82 -8.57 45.43 -11.06
N VAL A 83 -9.11 45.79 -9.90
CA VAL A 83 -8.73 45.19 -8.61
C VAL A 83 -9.06 43.70 -8.60
N LEU A 84 -10.24 43.31 -9.08
CA LEU A 84 -10.64 41.91 -9.16
C LEU A 84 -9.73 41.11 -10.10
N THR A 85 -9.39 41.68 -11.26
CA THR A 85 -8.42 41.08 -12.20
C THR A 85 -7.05 40.92 -11.55
N LEU A 86 -6.56 41.94 -10.85
CA LEU A 86 -5.27 41.88 -10.16
C LEU A 86 -5.26 40.83 -9.05
N VAL A 87 -6.31 40.80 -8.21
CA VAL A 87 -6.47 39.78 -7.17
C VAL A 87 -6.51 38.39 -7.80
N CYS A 88 -7.27 38.20 -8.88
CA CYS A 88 -7.33 36.93 -9.61
C CYS A 88 -5.95 36.51 -10.13
N LEU A 89 -5.17 37.44 -10.70
CA LEU A 89 -3.81 37.18 -11.17
C LEU A 89 -2.88 36.77 -10.04
N VAL A 90 -2.92 37.46 -8.89
CA VAL A 90 -2.11 37.12 -7.71
C VAL A 90 -2.47 35.74 -7.17
N VAL A 91 -3.77 35.43 -7.06
CA VAL A 91 -4.23 34.10 -6.65
C VAL A 91 -3.76 33.02 -7.62
N LEU A 92 -3.83 33.28 -8.93
CA LEU A 92 -3.35 32.35 -9.93
C LEU A 92 -1.84 32.13 -9.79
N ALA A 93 -1.04 33.20 -9.73
CA ALA A 93 0.41 33.11 -9.55
C ALA A 93 0.80 32.33 -8.28
N ASP A 94 0.08 32.55 -7.19
CA ASP A 94 0.26 31.82 -5.94
C ASP A 94 0.03 30.31 -6.09
N ARG A 95 -1.05 29.91 -6.77
CA ARG A 95 -1.37 28.49 -7.02
C ARG A 95 -0.39 27.84 -7.99
N TRP A 96 0.09 28.56 -9.01
CA TRP A 96 1.15 28.06 -9.91
C TRP A 96 2.48 27.86 -9.17
N ALA A 97 2.86 28.79 -8.31
CA ALA A 97 4.07 28.68 -7.49
C ALA A 97 4.00 27.48 -6.52
N LEU A 98 2.83 27.24 -5.92
CA LEU A 98 2.57 26.08 -5.08
C LEU A 98 2.78 24.76 -5.85
N LEU A 99 2.11 24.59 -6.99
CA LEU A 99 2.22 23.37 -7.81
C LEU A 99 3.68 23.13 -8.28
N TYR A 100 4.38 24.20 -8.64
CA TYR A 100 5.79 24.11 -9.01
C TYR A 100 6.66 23.67 -7.82
N ALA A 101 6.42 24.22 -6.63
CA ALA A 101 7.14 23.86 -5.41
C ALA A 101 6.90 22.41 -5.00
N GLU A 102 5.65 21.94 -5.02
CA GLU A 102 5.28 20.55 -4.75
C GLU A 102 5.97 19.58 -5.72
N HIS A 103 5.92 19.87 -7.02
CA HIS A 103 6.59 19.05 -8.04
C HIS A 103 8.11 19.03 -7.84
N LYS A 104 8.72 20.20 -7.57
CA LYS A 104 10.17 20.31 -7.37
C LYS A 104 10.61 19.58 -6.10
N ALA A 105 9.83 19.66 -5.03
CA ALA A 105 10.08 18.95 -3.78
C ALA A 105 9.97 17.44 -3.98
N SER A 106 8.94 16.97 -4.67
CA SER A 106 8.76 15.56 -5.03
C SER A 106 9.99 15.00 -5.78
N GLN A 107 10.49 15.70 -6.81
CA GLN A 107 11.70 15.27 -7.53
C GLN A 107 12.96 15.30 -6.65
N ARG A 108 13.15 16.35 -5.85
CA ARG A 108 14.31 16.45 -4.96
C ARG A 108 14.35 15.33 -3.92
N ILE A 109 13.21 14.99 -3.33
CA ILE A 109 13.10 13.89 -2.37
C ILE A 109 13.40 12.57 -3.09
N LYS A 110 12.81 12.35 -4.27
CA LYS A 110 13.11 11.17 -5.11
C LYS A 110 14.60 10.98 -5.33
N ASP A 111 15.29 12.02 -5.80
CA ASP A 111 16.71 11.97 -6.13
C ASP A 111 17.58 11.78 -4.88
N SER A 112 17.28 12.50 -3.78
CA SER A 112 18.07 12.43 -2.54
C SER A 112 17.93 11.12 -1.78
N MET A 113 16.76 10.46 -1.87
CA MET A 113 16.47 9.20 -1.20
C MET A 113 16.56 7.99 -2.14
N HIS A 114 16.97 8.21 -3.41
CA HIS A 114 17.05 7.19 -4.45
C HIS A 114 15.77 6.34 -4.58
N LEU A 115 14.60 6.99 -4.50
CA LEU A 115 13.31 6.31 -4.57
C LEU A 115 12.99 5.88 -6.00
N ALA A 116 12.38 4.70 -6.16
CA ALA A 116 11.96 4.19 -7.46
C ALA A 116 10.91 5.10 -8.11
N ALA A 117 9.91 5.54 -7.33
CA ALA A 117 8.86 6.47 -7.73
C ALA A 117 9.01 7.82 -7.02
N ALA A 118 8.53 8.89 -7.66
CA ALA A 118 8.51 10.21 -7.04
C ALA A 118 7.42 10.21 -5.94
N PRO A 119 7.71 10.69 -4.72
CA PRO A 119 6.70 10.78 -3.68
C PRO A 119 5.68 11.85 -4.01
N GLU A 120 4.46 11.71 -3.48
CA GLU A 120 3.45 12.75 -3.53
C GLU A 120 3.74 13.75 -2.42
N VAL A 121 3.89 15.03 -2.77
CA VAL A 121 4.11 16.13 -1.84
C VAL A 121 2.98 17.11 -1.99
N SER A 122 2.33 17.44 -0.88
CA SER A 122 1.28 18.46 -0.84
C SER A 122 1.63 19.49 0.22
N ILE A 123 1.65 20.76 -0.16
CA ILE A 123 1.91 21.87 0.74
C ILE A 123 0.58 22.59 1.00
N GLY A 124 0.17 22.60 2.26
CA GLY A 124 -1.06 23.26 2.69
C GLY A 124 -0.88 24.76 2.96
N GLY A 125 -2.01 25.44 3.09
CA GLY A 125 -2.11 26.86 3.41
C GLY A 125 -2.31 27.77 2.20
N PHE A 126 -2.90 28.94 2.47
CA PHE A 126 -3.24 29.94 1.46
C PHE A 126 -3.10 31.35 2.05
N PRO A 127 -2.42 32.31 1.38
CA PRO A 127 -1.61 32.15 0.17
C PRO A 127 -0.25 31.46 0.45
N PHE A 128 0.27 30.69 -0.50
CA PHE A 128 1.56 29.98 -0.37
C PHE A 128 2.75 30.95 -0.39
N LEU A 129 2.77 31.90 -1.32
CA LEU A 129 3.87 32.86 -1.47
C LEU A 129 4.05 33.72 -0.21
N THR A 130 2.95 34.08 0.47
CA THR A 130 2.99 34.82 1.74
C THR A 130 3.62 34.00 2.86
N GLN A 131 3.32 32.71 2.93
CA GLN A 131 3.91 31.80 3.92
C GLN A 131 5.42 31.67 3.72
N VAL A 132 5.85 31.40 2.49
CA VAL A 132 7.28 31.30 2.13
C VAL A 132 8.01 32.61 2.42
N ALA A 133 7.42 33.75 2.06
CA ALA A 133 7.99 35.06 2.37
C ALA A 133 8.12 35.32 3.88
N ALA A 134 7.22 34.75 4.68
CA ALA A 134 7.26 34.78 6.14
C ALA A 134 8.16 33.69 6.77
N GLY A 135 8.86 32.89 5.96
CA GLY A 135 9.73 31.82 6.43
C GLY A 135 8.99 30.70 7.18
N ARG A 136 7.71 30.47 6.85
CA ARG A 136 6.90 29.43 7.48
C ARG A 136 6.11 28.62 6.47
N LEU A 137 5.73 27.40 6.82
CA LEU A 137 4.75 26.60 6.08
C LEU A 137 3.76 26.01 7.09
N ASP A 138 2.47 26.15 6.81
CA ASP A 138 1.43 25.72 7.75
C ASP A 138 1.37 24.20 7.88
N SER A 139 1.40 23.48 6.75
CA SER A 139 1.43 22.01 6.73
C SER A 139 2.10 21.47 5.47
N VAL A 140 2.89 20.40 5.57
CA VAL A 140 3.44 19.67 4.43
C VAL A 140 3.15 18.19 4.62
N ARG A 141 2.46 17.59 3.65
CA ARG A 141 2.20 16.15 3.59
C ARG A 141 3.09 15.50 2.54
N ILE A 142 3.71 14.40 2.91
CA ILE A 142 4.54 13.58 2.03
C ILE A 142 3.99 12.17 2.09
N THR A 143 3.66 11.59 0.94
CA THR A 143 3.29 10.18 0.80
C THR A 143 4.30 9.50 -0.10
N VAL A 144 5.02 8.54 0.47
CA VAL A 144 6.04 7.76 -0.22
C VAL A 144 5.53 6.33 -0.38
N PRO A 145 5.27 5.86 -1.60
CA PRO A 145 4.98 4.45 -1.86
C PRO A 145 6.27 3.62 -1.90
N ASP A 146 6.14 2.33 -1.62
CA ASP A 146 7.14 1.29 -1.90
C ASP A 146 8.56 1.59 -1.37
N ILE A 147 8.70 1.80 -0.06
CA ILE A 147 10.01 2.02 0.55
C ILE A 147 10.67 0.67 0.88
N PRO A 148 11.86 0.36 0.32
CA PRO A 148 12.60 -0.83 0.71
C PRO A 148 13.10 -0.67 2.16
N ALA A 149 12.68 -1.57 3.04
CA ALA A 149 13.04 -1.61 4.45
C ALA A 149 13.75 -2.94 4.78
N HIS A 150 15.06 -2.99 4.49
CA HIS A 150 15.95 -4.14 4.71
C HIS A 150 15.50 -5.45 4.04
N ARG A 151 14.52 -6.15 4.64
CA ARG A 151 14.03 -7.47 4.21
C ARG A 151 12.57 -7.45 3.76
N VAL A 152 11.90 -6.30 3.86
CA VAL A 152 10.50 -6.10 3.44
C VAL A 152 10.36 -4.75 2.76
N THR A 153 9.39 -4.62 1.87
CA THR A 153 9.02 -3.33 1.29
C THR A 153 7.83 -2.77 2.06
N LEU A 154 7.96 -1.55 2.60
CA LEU A 154 6.85 -0.81 3.19
C LEU A 154 5.98 -0.29 2.05
N THR A 155 4.70 -0.67 2.07
CA THR A 155 3.72 -0.29 1.04
C THR A 155 3.58 1.21 0.94
N GLN A 156 3.43 1.88 2.07
CA GLN A 156 3.21 3.32 2.10
C GLN A 156 3.68 3.92 3.40
N VAL A 157 4.40 5.04 3.30
CA VAL A 157 4.74 5.92 4.41
C VAL A 157 4.16 7.30 4.13
N THR A 158 3.22 7.72 4.97
CA THR A 158 2.64 9.07 4.92
C THR A 158 3.13 9.85 6.13
N ALA A 159 3.68 11.03 5.93
CA ALA A 159 4.07 11.95 6.99
C ALA A 159 3.44 13.32 6.74
N THR A 160 2.83 13.91 7.76
CA THR A 160 2.32 15.28 7.76
C THR A 160 3.10 16.07 8.80
N ALA A 161 3.72 17.15 8.38
CA ALA A 161 4.45 18.09 9.22
C ALA A 161 3.66 19.39 9.31
N ASP A 162 3.40 19.86 10.52
CA ASP A 162 2.59 21.05 10.80
C ASP A 162 3.41 22.13 11.53
N ASP A 163 3.16 23.39 11.19
CA ASP A 163 3.87 24.58 11.65
C ASP A 163 5.40 24.44 11.52
N ILE A 164 5.84 24.56 10.28
CA ILE A 164 7.23 24.47 9.88
C ILE A 164 7.81 25.88 9.81
N ARG A 165 8.95 26.09 10.47
CA ARG A 165 9.74 27.31 10.40
C ARG A 165 11.00 27.04 9.62
N ILE A 166 11.18 27.77 8.53
CA ILE A 166 12.35 27.64 7.66
C ILE A 166 13.45 28.54 8.24
N ASP A 167 14.62 27.96 8.50
CA ASP A 167 15.79 28.69 8.97
C ASP A 167 16.69 29.05 7.78
N GLY A 168 16.88 30.35 7.54
CA GLY A 168 17.55 30.88 6.35
C GLY A 168 17.49 32.40 6.23
N ASP A 169 18.40 32.99 5.45
CA ASP A 169 18.51 34.45 5.23
C ASP A 169 17.56 34.95 4.12
N GLY A 170 16.59 34.13 3.69
CA GLY A 170 15.61 34.44 2.65
C GLY A 170 15.05 33.19 1.94
N PRO A 171 14.17 33.35 0.94
CA PRO A 171 13.51 32.23 0.24
C PRO A 171 14.47 31.35 -0.58
N THR A 172 15.73 31.78 -0.78
CA THR A 172 16.74 31.10 -1.60
C THR A 172 17.88 30.46 -0.81
N SER A 173 18.02 30.73 0.50
CA SER A 173 19.10 30.20 1.35
C SER A 173 18.53 29.45 2.56
N VAL A 174 17.97 28.26 2.31
CA VAL A 174 17.46 27.39 3.39
C VAL A 174 18.62 26.58 3.97
N ARG A 175 18.92 26.79 5.25
CA ARG A 175 19.92 26.00 6.01
C ARG A 175 19.26 24.84 6.75
N GLY A 176 18.04 25.03 7.24
CA GLY A 176 17.28 24.00 7.93
C GLY A 176 15.82 24.38 8.12
N ALA A 177 15.11 23.56 8.87
CA ALA A 177 13.74 23.81 9.28
C ALA A 177 13.44 23.22 10.66
N LEU A 178 12.69 23.96 11.46
CA LEU A 178 12.08 23.47 12.70
C LEU A 178 10.64 23.09 12.42
N VAL A 179 10.28 21.84 12.69
CA VAL A 179 8.93 21.33 12.55
C VAL A 179 8.32 21.18 13.94
N ARG A 180 7.25 21.94 14.23
CA ARG A 180 6.64 21.92 15.56
C ARG A 180 5.96 20.58 15.84
N GLN A 181 5.20 20.05 14.88
CA GLN A 181 4.46 18.79 15.03
C GLN A 181 4.59 17.92 13.78
N VAL A 182 4.74 16.62 13.97
CA VAL A 182 4.71 15.63 12.89
C VAL A 182 3.78 14.50 13.24
N HIS A 183 2.99 14.07 12.28
CA HIS A 183 2.16 12.87 12.33
C HIS A 183 2.52 11.97 11.16
N GLY A 184 2.95 10.75 11.46
CA GLY A 184 3.35 9.75 10.48
C GLY A 184 2.47 8.52 10.56
N GLN A 185 2.30 7.86 9.43
CA GLN A 185 1.66 6.56 9.32
C GLN A 185 2.49 5.69 8.38
N VAL A 186 2.75 4.47 8.82
CA VAL A 186 3.47 3.45 8.06
C VAL A 186 2.53 2.27 7.87
N LEU A 187 2.40 1.82 6.62
CA LEU A 187 1.67 0.61 6.26
C LEU A 187 2.63 -0.40 5.64
N LEU A 188 2.64 -1.61 6.20
CA LEU A 188 3.25 -2.79 5.63
C LEU A 188 2.14 -3.76 5.24
N SER A 189 1.82 -3.84 3.94
CA SER A 189 0.73 -4.70 3.46
C SER A 189 1.11 -6.17 3.48
N PHE A 190 0.12 -7.04 3.73
CA PHE A 190 0.32 -8.48 3.61
C PHE A 190 0.62 -8.92 2.17
N ALA A 191 0.13 -8.19 1.18
CA ALA A 191 0.40 -8.45 -0.22
C ALA A 191 1.88 -8.23 -0.57
N ASP A 192 2.48 -7.14 -0.11
CA ASP A 192 3.89 -6.84 -0.34
C ASP A 192 4.80 -7.74 0.52
N MET A 193 4.39 -8.08 1.74
CA MET A 193 5.07 -9.11 2.53
C MET A 193 5.11 -10.46 1.81
N ASN A 194 4.01 -10.93 1.22
CA ASN A 194 4.00 -12.16 0.42
C ASN A 194 4.92 -12.06 -0.82
N ARG A 195 4.94 -10.89 -1.46
CA ARG A 195 5.79 -10.64 -2.64
C ARG A 195 7.28 -10.69 -2.28
N GLU A 196 7.67 -10.08 -1.16
CA GLU A 196 9.08 -9.86 -0.77
C GLU A 196 9.67 -10.97 0.12
N LEU A 197 8.90 -11.49 1.10
CA LEU A 197 9.43 -12.42 2.11
C LEU A 197 9.47 -13.88 1.67
N GLY A 198 8.89 -14.27 0.53
CA GLY A 198 9.02 -15.66 0.12
C GLY A 198 8.22 -16.08 -1.11
N ALA A 199 8.88 -16.09 -2.26
CA ALA A 199 8.60 -17.04 -3.35
C ALA A 199 7.13 -17.17 -3.82
N SER A 200 6.34 -16.09 -3.68
CA SER A 200 4.92 -15.99 -4.06
C SER A 200 3.97 -17.02 -3.41
N GLN A 201 4.37 -17.67 -2.32
CA GLN A 201 3.65 -18.83 -1.78
C GLN A 201 3.34 -18.75 -0.28
N VAL A 202 3.55 -17.61 0.39
CA VAL A 202 3.23 -17.43 1.82
C VAL A 202 2.16 -16.36 2.00
N ALA A 203 0.96 -16.80 2.37
CA ALA A 203 -0.12 -15.90 2.73
C ALA A 203 0.05 -15.38 4.16
N PHE A 204 -0.09 -14.06 4.33
CA PHE A 204 -0.15 -13.40 5.63
C PHE A 204 -1.58 -12.95 5.90
N THR A 205 -2.10 -13.24 7.09
CA THR A 205 -3.48 -12.88 7.48
C THR A 205 -3.54 -12.38 8.91
N ALA A 206 -4.47 -11.46 9.20
CA ALA A 206 -4.72 -11.02 10.56
C ALA A 206 -5.52 -12.07 11.35
N GLN A 207 -5.04 -12.44 12.54
CA GLN A 207 -5.67 -13.41 13.45
C GLN A 207 -6.08 -12.77 14.78
N GLY A 208 -6.61 -11.55 14.71
CA GLY A 208 -7.03 -10.73 15.85
C GLY A 208 -6.02 -9.64 16.23
N PRO A 209 -6.23 -8.97 17.39
CA PRO A 209 -5.48 -7.78 17.76
C PRO A 209 -3.98 -8.05 17.87
N GLY A 210 -3.21 -7.40 16.99
CA GLY A 210 -1.75 -7.53 16.98
C GLY A 210 -1.24 -8.91 16.54
N ARG A 211 -2.07 -9.78 15.95
CA ARG A 211 -1.66 -11.14 15.54
C ARG A 211 -1.69 -11.30 14.03
N VAL A 212 -0.60 -11.80 13.47
CA VAL A 212 -0.45 -12.12 12.05
C VAL A 212 -0.13 -13.60 11.94
N GLN A 213 -0.88 -14.34 11.13
CA GLN A 213 -0.53 -15.71 10.76
C GLN A 213 0.11 -15.72 9.39
N ALA A 214 1.23 -16.43 9.29
CA ALA A 214 1.90 -16.75 8.04
C ALA A 214 1.64 -18.23 7.74
N GLN A 215 1.11 -18.53 6.55
CA GLN A 215 0.93 -19.90 6.08
C GLN A 215 1.27 -20.00 4.61
N GLY A 216 2.02 -21.02 4.21
CA GLY A 216 2.43 -21.15 2.83
C GLY A 216 3.30 -22.32 2.51
N THR A 217 3.97 -22.26 1.36
CA THR A 217 4.93 -23.26 0.91
C THR A 217 6.29 -22.61 0.63
N LEU A 218 7.33 -23.13 1.26
CA LEU A 218 8.72 -22.73 1.05
C LEU A 218 9.43 -23.80 0.21
N ARG A 219 10.20 -23.37 -0.79
CA ARG A 219 11.07 -24.28 -1.55
C ARG A 219 12.49 -24.23 -1.00
N ILE A 220 12.93 -25.29 -0.33
CA ILE A 220 14.29 -25.41 0.22
C ILE A 220 14.93 -26.68 -0.36
N GLY A 221 16.08 -26.53 -1.02
CA GLY A 221 16.79 -27.68 -1.61
C GLY A 221 15.98 -28.45 -2.66
N GLY A 222 15.07 -27.78 -3.38
CA GLY A 222 14.21 -28.43 -4.40
C GLY A 222 12.95 -29.10 -3.85
N ARG A 223 12.73 -29.13 -2.54
CA ARG A 223 11.51 -29.67 -1.91
C ARG A 223 10.55 -28.58 -1.47
N ALA A 224 9.27 -28.87 -1.59
CA ALA A 224 8.20 -28.03 -1.05
C ALA A 224 8.02 -28.35 0.45
N LEU A 225 8.03 -27.32 1.28
CA LEU A 225 7.81 -27.41 2.71
C LEU A 225 6.62 -26.53 3.05
N SER A 226 5.58 -27.10 3.65
CA SER A 226 4.47 -26.26 4.14
C SER A 226 4.91 -25.59 5.44
N VAL A 227 4.82 -24.27 5.50
CA VAL A 227 5.15 -23.47 6.67
C VAL A 227 3.89 -22.90 7.31
N ARG A 228 3.85 -22.92 8.63
CA ARG A 228 2.91 -22.15 9.45
C ARG A 228 3.69 -21.46 10.56
N ALA A 229 3.36 -20.20 10.84
CA ALA A 229 3.86 -19.47 11.99
C ALA A 229 2.85 -18.39 12.40
N ASP A 230 2.81 -18.08 13.69
CA ASP A 230 1.98 -17.02 14.24
C ASP A 230 2.88 -15.95 14.85
N ALA A 231 2.74 -14.71 14.41
CA ALA A 231 3.46 -13.55 14.91
C ALA A 231 2.55 -12.66 15.74
N GLN A 232 3.03 -12.20 16.89
CA GLN A 232 2.39 -11.19 17.72
C GLN A 232 3.22 -9.92 17.72
N ILE A 233 2.59 -8.81 17.32
CA ILE A 233 3.19 -7.50 17.16
C ILE A 233 2.61 -6.58 18.23
N ARG A 234 3.50 -5.92 18.98
CA ARG A 234 3.13 -5.02 20.07
C ARG A 234 4.06 -3.81 20.08
N ARG A 235 3.56 -2.68 20.58
CA ARG A 235 4.41 -1.53 20.91
C ARG A 235 5.30 -1.89 22.11
N GLU A 236 6.57 -1.51 22.03
CA GLU A 236 7.57 -1.65 23.08
C GLU A 236 8.17 -0.28 23.41
N GLY A 237 7.89 0.23 24.60
CA GLY A 237 8.33 1.58 25.00
C GLY A 237 7.76 2.68 24.11
N GLU A 238 8.50 3.79 24.00
CA GLU A 238 8.07 4.97 23.25
C GLU A 238 8.33 4.88 21.75
N ARG A 239 9.32 4.08 21.32
CA ARG A 239 9.80 4.06 19.92
C ARG A 239 9.94 2.65 19.35
N GLY A 240 9.69 1.63 20.16
CA GLY A 240 9.91 0.24 19.80
C GLY A 240 8.65 -0.47 19.31
N ILE A 241 8.86 -1.43 18.44
CA ILE A 241 7.92 -2.46 18.04
C ILE A 241 8.57 -3.79 18.37
N ALA A 242 7.93 -4.58 19.22
CA ALA A 242 8.32 -5.95 19.50
C ALA A 242 7.44 -6.89 18.69
N THR A 243 8.08 -7.83 18.01
CA THR A 243 7.42 -8.93 17.30
C THR A 243 7.89 -10.24 17.91
N SER A 244 6.99 -11.06 18.45
CA SER A 244 7.28 -12.43 18.86
C SER A 244 6.67 -13.40 17.86
N VAL A 245 7.45 -14.38 17.40
CA VAL A 245 6.95 -15.45 16.54
C VAL A 245 6.88 -16.75 17.33
N ASP A 246 5.71 -17.35 17.32
CA ASP A 246 5.31 -18.60 17.97
C ASP A 246 4.71 -19.57 16.93
N GLY A 247 4.41 -20.80 17.35
CA GLY A 247 3.63 -21.74 16.55
C GLY A 247 4.30 -22.19 15.25
N ILE A 248 5.62 -22.02 15.13
CA ILE A 248 6.37 -22.37 13.93
C ILE A 248 6.26 -23.88 13.69
N GLN A 249 5.79 -24.24 12.51
CA GLN A 249 5.66 -25.61 12.04
C GLN A 249 6.11 -25.68 10.57
N LEU A 250 6.96 -26.66 10.27
CA LEU A 250 7.42 -26.98 8.93
C LEU A 250 7.03 -28.42 8.62
N ASP A 251 6.07 -28.61 7.72
CA ASP A 251 5.65 -29.93 7.25
C ASP A 251 6.40 -30.27 5.95
N ILE A 252 7.13 -31.38 5.99
CA ILE A 252 7.88 -31.94 4.86
C ILE A 252 6.96 -32.95 4.18
N ASP A 253 6.13 -32.48 3.23
CA ASP A 253 5.09 -33.29 2.58
C ASP A 253 4.26 -34.11 3.60
N ASP A 254 4.06 -35.40 3.34
CA ASP A 254 3.53 -36.37 4.30
C ASP A 254 4.64 -37.09 5.08
N LEU A 255 5.90 -36.67 4.94
CA LEU A 255 7.06 -37.36 5.51
C LEU A 255 7.24 -37.08 7.00
N ALA A 256 7.45 -35.82 7.36
CA ALA A 256 7.77 -35.42 8.72
C ALA A 256 7.30 -34.00 9.02
N THR A 257 7.03 -33.73 10.29
CA THR A 257 6.73 -32.40 10.81
C THR A 257 7.87 -31.95 11.71
N TYR A 258 8.37 -30.74 11.46
CA TYR A 258 9.36 -30.09 12.31
C TYR A 258 8.73 -28.93 13.07
N ARG A 259 8.92 -28.92 14.39
CA ARG A 259 8.57 -27.81 15.28
C ARG A 259 9.83 -27.36 16.01
N PRO A 260 10.27 -26.09 15.92
CA PRO A 260 11.37 -25.60 16.73
C PRO A 260 11.03 -25.69 18.22
N GLY A 261 11.99 -26.08 19.05
CA GLY A 261 11.80 -26.15 20.49
C GLY A 261 12.61 -27.24 21.17
N THR A 262 12.35 -27.43 22.47
CA THR A 262 13.05 -28.40 23.33
C THR A 262 12.12 -29.38 24.04
N ARG A 263 10.80 -29.20 23.93
CA ARG A 263 9.80 -30.12 24.50
C ARG A 263 9.79 -31.45 23.73
N PRO A 264 9.27 -32.54 24.33
CA PRO A 264 9.21 -33.85 23.65
C PRO A 264 8.46 -33.82 22.30
N SER A 265 7.39 -33.02 22.21
CA SER A 265 6.60 -32.82 20.99
C SER A 265 7.21 -31.84 19.98
N GLU A 266 8.35 -31.23 20.34
CA GLU A 266 9.13 -30.34 19.49
C GLU A 266 10.32 -31.11 18.91
N GLY A 267 10.85 -30.66 17.78
CA GLY A 267 11.82 -31.38 16.96
C GLY A 267 11.23 -31.91 15.65
N LEU A 268 11.95 -32.85 15.02
CA LEU A 268 11.57 -33.45 13.75
C LEU A 268 10.92 -34.81 14.01
N HIS A 269 9.63 -34.92 13.73
CA HIS A 269 8.84 -36.11 14.02
C HIS A 269 8.24 -36.68 12.74
N LEU A 270 8.16 -38.00 12.60
CA LEU A 270 7.50 -38.62 11.46
C LEU A 270 6.00 -38.36 11.52
N THR A 271 5.37 -38.14 10.36
CA THR A 271 3.90 -38.12 10.35
C THR A 271 3.35 -39.54 10.59
N PRO A 272 2.09 -39.67 11.06
CA PRO A 272 1.43 -40.96 11.15
C PRO A 272 1.35 -41.70 9.81
N ALA A 273 1.25 -40.98 8.69
CA ALA A 273 1.22 -41.58 7.35
C ALA A 273 2.56 -42.22 6.99
N SER A 274 3.66 -41.52 7.30
CA SER A 274 5.01 -42.00 7.04
C SER A 274 5.46 -43.10 7.98
N ALA A 275 5.13 -43.02 9.27
CA ALA A 275 5.33 -44.13 10.20
C ALA A 275 4.68 -45.42 9.69
N ARG A 276 3.42 -45.35 9.21
CA ARG A 276 2.71 -46.50 8.61
C ARG A 276 3.35 -47.02 7.33
N ARG A 277 3.96 -46.15 6.53
CA ARG A 277 4.62 -46.52 5.27
C ARG A 277 5.91 -47.28 5.59
N ILE A 278 6.72 -46.73 6.48
CA ILE A 278 7.97 -47.32 6.96
C ILE A 278 7.72 -48.69 7.59
N THR A 279 6.70 -48.84 8.46
CA THR A 279 6.37 -50.14 9.08
C THR A 279 5.93 -51.21 8.08
N ARG A 280 5.46 -50.81 6.89
CA ARG A 280 5.08 -51.75 5.81
C ARG A 280 6.26 -52.16 4.93
N GLU A 281 7.35 -51.41 4.92
CA GLU A 281 8.55 -51.70 4.14
C GLU A 281 9.63 -52.34 5.02
N ALA A 282 9.77 -53.66 4.91
CA ALA A 282 10.66 -54.46 5.76
C ALA A 282 12.10 -53.93 5.78
N ASP A 283 12.64 -53.52 4.62
CA ASP A 283 14.01 -52.99 4.52
C ASP A 283 14.18 -51.65 5.26
N GLN A 284 13.17 -50.76 5.18
CA GLN A 284 13.21 -49.48 5.86
C GLN A 284 13.16 -49.67 7.37
N ILE A 285 12.23 -50.49 7.87
CA ILE A 285 12.10 -50.69 9.31
C ILE A 285 13.27 -51.46 9.91
N LYS A 286 13.80 -52.49 9.23
CA LYS A 286 15.03 -53.19 9.65
C LYS A 286 16.20 -52.22 9.76
N SER A 287 16.31 -51.28 8.81
CA SER A 287 17.36 -50.25 8.87
C SER A 287 17.22 -49.29 10.07
N MET A 288 15.99 -48.94 10.47
CA MET A 288 15.75 -48.13 11.67
C MET A 288 16.04 -48.91 12.96
N LEU A 289 15.64 -50.18 13.01
CA LEU A 289 15.92 -51.08 14.13
C LEU A 289 17.41 -51.39 14.30
N THR A 290 18.22 -51.16 13.28
CA THR A 290 19.69 -51.29 13.37
C THR A 290 20.32 -50.11 14.13
N VAL A 291 19.59 -49.00 14.33
CA VAL A 291 20.10 -47.82 15.04
C VAL A 291 19.76 -47.91 16.53
N PRO A 292 20.75 -48.10 17.43
CA PRO A 292 20.49 -48.32 18.85
C PRO A 292 19.73 -47.17 19.52
N ALA A 293 19.99 -45.93 19.10
CA ALA A 293 19.30 -44.75 19.61
C ALA A 293 17.79 -44.76 19.33
N ILE A 294 17.37 -45.34 18.19
CA ILE A 294 15.95 -45.48 17.83
C ILE A 294 15.31 -46.59 18.67
N VAL A 295 15.96 -47.76 18.74
CA VAL A 295 15.48 -48.90 19.53
C VAL A 295 15.27 -48.53 21.00
N HIS A 296 16.25 -47.82 21.59
CA HIS A 296 16.17 -47.40 22.98
C HIS A 296 14.99 -46.43 23.22
N ARG A 297 14.73 -45.51 22.29
CA ARG A 297 13.58 -44.59 22.38
C ARG A 297 12.23 -45.28 22.13
N LEU A 298 12.20 -46.32 21.28
CA LEU A 298 11.01 -47.17 21.10
C LEU A 298 10.72 -48.04 22.33
N GLY A 299 11.65 -48.18 23.27
CA GLY A 299 11.49 -49.03 24.46
C GLY A 299 11.36 -50.52 24.12
N VAL A 300 11.83 -50.94 22.94
CA VAL A 300 11.74 -52.34 22.49
C VAL A 300 12.94 -53.12 23.05
N PRO A 301 12.74 -54.28 23.69
CA PRO A 301 13.84 -55.11 24.18
C PRO A 301 14.79 -55.56 23.06
N ASP A 302 16.10 -55.56 23.31
CA ASP A 302 17.12 -55.98 22.32
C ASP A 302 16.88 -57.39 21.77
N SER A 303 16.31 -58.29 22.58
CA SER A 303 15.93 -59.64 22.15
C SER A 303 14.78 -59.64 21.14
N ALA A 304 13.79 -58.77 21.31
CA ALA A 304 12.68 -58.59 20.37
C ALA A 304 13.16 -57.96 19.07
N VAL A 305 14.08 -56.99 19.14
CA VAL A 305 14.72 -56.41 17.94
C VAL A 305 15.54 -57.44 17.20
N SER A 306 16.38 -58.20 17.91
CA SER A 306 17.22 -59.23 17.29
C SER A 306 16.38 -60.30 16.60
N ALA A 307 15.27 -60.72 17.20
CA ALA A 307 14.32 -61.64 16.57
C ALA A 307 13.67 -61.03 15.31
N ALA A 308 13.20 -59.79 15.40
CA ALA A 308 12.59 -59.08 14.27
C ALA A 308 13.55 -58.79 13.11
N LEU A 309 14.86 -58.68 13.35
CA LEU A 309 15.86 -58.51 12.30
C LEU A 309 16.11 -59.79 11.48
N HIS A 310 15.86 -60.98 12.06
CA HIS A 310 16.12 -62.27 11.42
C HIS A 310 14.85 -63.02 10.97
N ASP A 311 13.66 -62.62 11.46
CA ASP A 311 12.38 -63.29 11.21
C ASP A 311 11.29 -62.25 10.85
N GLU A 312 10.69 -62.41 9.67
CA GLU A 312 9.68 -61.50 9.14
C GLU A 312 8.34 -61.56 9.89
N ASP A 313 7.95 -62.73 10.40
CA ASP A 313 6.72 -62.86 11.20
C ASP A 313 6.88 -62.13 12.54
N LYS A 314 8.08 -62.21 13.13
CA LYS A 314 8.43 -61.44 14.34
C LYS A 314 8.48 -59.94 14.07
N LEU A 315 8.98 -59.53 12.91
CA LEU A 315 8.97 -58.12 12.50
C LEU A 315 7.54 -57.59 12.33
N HIS A 316 6.66 -58.36 11.67
CA HIS A 316 5.26 -57.99 11.53
C HIS A 316 4.52 -57.95 12.87
N GLN A 317 4.81 -58.88 13.77
CA GLN A 317 4.25 -58.88 15.12
C GLN A 317 4.68 -57.63 15.91
N LEU A 318 5.95 -57.23 15.81
CA LEU A 318 6.49 -56.04 16.48
C LEU A 318 5.89 -54.75 15.90
N THR A 319 5.94 -54.60 14.58
CA THR A 319 5.53 -53.37 13.86
C THR A 319 4.01 -53.20 13.77
N GLY A 320 3.25 -54.29 13.87
CA GLY A 320 1.79 -54.29 13.89
C GLY A 320 1.18 -53.85 15.23
N ALA A 321 2.00 -53.74 16.29
CA ALA A 321 1.51 -53.28 17.59
C ALA A 321 1.09 -51.79 17.52
N PRO A 322 -0.10 -51.39 18.01
CA PRO A 322 -0.54 -49.99 17.98
C PRO A 322 0.42 -49.02 18.66
N ARG A 323 1.08 -49.49 19.74
CA ARG A 323 2.09 -48.73 20.47
C ARG A 323 3.32 -48.45 19.61
N PHE A 324 3.79 -49.43 18.84
CA PHE A 324 4.98 -49.27 17.99
C PHE A 324 4.85 -48.08 17.03
N LEU A 325 3.68 -47.95 16.38
CA LEU A 325 3.42 -46.84 15.46
C LEU A 325 3.40 -45.49 16.19
N HIS A 326 2.74 -45.42 17.35
CA HIS A 326 2.70 -44.21 18.16
C HIS A 326 4.10 -43.81 18.65
N ASP A 327 4.84 -44.76 19.22
CA ASP A 327 6.19 -44.54 19.74
C ASP A 327 7.14 -44.10 18.62
N LEU A 328 6.98 -44.65 17.40
CA LEU A 328 7.74 -44.25 16.22
C LEU A 328 7.48 -42.79 15.81
N THR A 329 6.26 -42.29 15.98
CA THR A 329 5.91 -40.88 15.69
C THR A 329 6.40 -39.89 16.75
N GLU A 330 6.69 -40.35 17.98
CA GLU A 330 7.21 -39.53 19.08
C GLU A 330 8.74 -39.39 19.07
N ILE A 331 9.43 -40.10 18.16
CA ILE A 331 10.88 -40.01 18.05
C ILE A 331 11.26 -38.67 17.41
N ASN A 332 11.86 -37.79 18.22
CA ASN A 332 12.57 -36.63 17.69
C ASN A 332 13.83 -37.09 16.93
N LEU A 333 13.74 -37.05 15.60
CA LEU A 333 14.78 -37.45 14.67
C LEU A 333 15.96 -36.47 14.62
N VAL A 334 15.86 -35.23 15.12
CA VAL A 334 16.96 -34.25 15.04
C VAL A 334 18.22 -34.79 15.72
N ASP A 335 18.09 -35.29 16.96
CA ASP A 335 19.22 -35.81 17.74
C ASP A 335 19.81 -37.07 17.09
N VAL A 336 18.95 -37.97 16.63
CA VAL A 336 19.34 -39.24 16.00
C VAL A 336 20.07 -38.99 14.69
N ALA A 337 19.62 -38.00 13.94
CA ALA A 337 20.13 -37.64 12.63
C ALA A 337 21.50 -36.94 12.70
N LEU A 338 21.78 -36.23 13.78
CA LEU A 338 23.13 -35.70 14.07
C LEU A 338 24.12 -36.83 14.35
N ALA A 339 23.70 -37.89 15.06
CA ALA A 339 24.53 -39.05 15.37
C ALA A 339 24.67 -40.03 14.18
N HIS A 340 23.62 -40.17 13.37
CA HIS A 340 23.51 -41.16 12.28
C HIS A 340 23.00 -40.54 10.97
N PRO A 341 23.81 -39.72 10.27
CA PRO A 341 23.38 -38.97 9.09
C PRO A 341 22.96 -39.85 7.89
N SER A 342 23.43 -41.10 7.83
CA SER A 342 23.05 -42.06 6.78
C SER A 342 21.58 -42.50 6.86
N LEU A 343 20.96 -42.42 8.04
CA LEU A 343 19.55 -42.81 8.23
C LEU A 343 18.60 -41.84 7.53
N LEU A 344 18.90 -40.54 7.56
CA LEU A 344 18.09 -39.51 6.89
C LEU A 344 18.01 -39.72 5.39
N LYS A 345 19.15 -39.99 4.75
CA LYS A 345 19.20 -40.20 3.29
C LYS A 345 18.32 -41.38 2.87
N ARG A 346 18.22 -42.40 3.72
CA ARG A 346 17.34 -43.56 3.51
C ARG A 346 15.86 -43.23 3.74
N LEU A 347 15.55 -42.32 4.67
CA LEU A 347 14.21 -41.76 4.86
C LEU A 347 13.85 -40.68 3.81
N GLY A 348 14.74 -40.41 2.85
CA GLY A 348 14.53 -39.37 1.85
C GLY A 348 14.65 -37.96 2.40
N LEU A 349 15.33 -37.76 3.52
CA LEU A 349 15.63 -36.44 4.10
C LEU A 349 17.07 -36.04 3.76
N ASP A 350 17.25 -34.87 3.15
CA ASP A 350 18.57 -34.36 2.77
C ASP A 350 19.29 -33.67 3.93
N LEU A 351 20.61 -33.85 3.99
CA LEU A 351 21.45 -33.28 5.06
C LEU A 351 21.44 -31.74 5.09
N SER A 352 21.26 -31.11 3.92
CA SER A 352 21.15 -29.65 3.77
C SER A 352 19.93 -29.08 4.51
N LEU A 353 18.81 -29.79 4.52
CA LEU A 353 17.62 -29.40 5.29
C LEU A 353 17.94 -29.41 6.78
N LEU A 354 18.60 -30.45 7.27
CA LEU A 354 18.93 -30.57 8.69
C LEU A 354 19.85 -29.45 9.17
N THR A 355 20.87 -29.06 8.39
CA THR A 355 21.71 -27.89 8.73
C THR A 355 20.91 -26.58 8.79
N THR A 356 19.81 -26.49 8.05
CA THR A 356 18.90 -25.33 8.06
C THR A 356 17.97 -25.40 9.27
N LEU A 357 17.40 -26.57 9.57
CA LEU A 357 16.51 -26.79 10.71
C LEU A 357 17.25 -26.66 12.06
N THR A 358 18.47 -27.18 12.18
CA THR A 358 19.29 -27.05 13.40
C THR A 358 19.70 -25.61 13.69
N LYS A 359 19.89 -24.76 12.66
CA LYS A 359 20.07 -23.31 12.86
C LYS A 359 18.86 -22.66 13.53
N LEU A 360 17.65 -23.20 13.31
CA LEU A 360 16.41 -22.73 13.95
C LEU A 360 16.21 -23.26 15.37
N THR A 361 16.92 -24.32 15.77
CA THR A 361 16.76 -25.00 17.08
C THR A 361 17.72 -24.50 18.16
N ARG A 362 18.63 -23.54 17.86
CA ARG A 362 19.61 -23.09 18.87
C ARG A 362 18.90 -22.61 20.15
N PRO A 363 19.45 -22.91 21.35
CA PRO A 363 18.77 -22.70 22.64
C PRO A 363 18.43 -21.24 22.99
N GLN A 364 18.97 -20.25 22.27
CA GLN A 364 18.59 -18.83 22.41
C GLN A 364 17.40 -18.42 21.50
N ILE A 365 16.92 -19.35 20.68
CA ILE A 365 15.95 -19.14 19.59
C ILE A 365 14.67 -19.99 19.81
N ALA A 366 14.78 -21.05 20.61
CA ALA A 366 13.79 -22.12 20.72
C ALA A 366 12.46 -21.70 21.38
N ASP A 367 12.41 -20.59 22.11
CA ASP A 367 11.22 -20.25 22.93
C ASP A 367 10.45 -19.00 22.51
N ARG A 368 10.86 -18.34 21.43
CA ARG A 368 10.16 -17.28 20.67
C ARG A 368 11.21 -16.55 19.85
N PHE A 369 11.01 -16.45 18.55
CA PHE A 369 11.80 -15.50 17.77
C PHE A 369 11.24 -14.11 18.08
N SER A 370 11.79 -13.45 19.11
CA SER A 370 11.46 -12.07 19.44
C SER A 370 12.45 -11.12 18.79
N PHE A 371 11.95 -10.19 17.99
CA PHE A 371 12.76 -9.12 17.43
C PHE A 371 12.12 -7.77 17.78
N ALA A 372 12.97 -6.83 18.18
CA ALA A 372 12.56 -5.46 18.46
C ALA A 372 13.13 -4.52 17.40
N PHE A 373 12.28 -3.67 16.83
CA PHE A 373 12.68 -2.59 15.94
C PHE A 373 12.42 -1.27 16.64
N GLN A 374 13.37 -0.34 16.61
CA GLN A 374 13.19 0.99 17.17
C GLN A 374 13.23 2.04 16.08
N LEU A 375 12.31 3.01 16.16
CA LEU A 375 12.35 4.21 15.33
C LEU A 375 13.68 4.93 15.55
N PRO A 376 14.35 5.38 14.47
CA PRO A 376 15.60 6.12 14.57
C PRO A 376 15.42 7.37 15.44
N LYS A 377 16.46 7.72 16.20
CA LYS A 377 16.42 8.94 17.02
C LYS A 377 16.52 10.15 16.08
N PRO A 378 15.59 11.12 16.14
CA PRO A 378 15.73 12.32 15.34
C PRO A 378 16.91 13.16 15.85
N PRO A 379 17.55 13.96 14.98
CA PRO A 379 18.68 14.83 15.36
C PRO A 379 18.27 15.90 16.38
N GLY A 380 17.01 16.32 16.37
CA GLY A 380 16.40 17.20 17.38
C GLY A 380 14.93 16.84 17.62
N GLY A 381 14.41 17.21 18.79
CA GLY A 381 13.02 16.97 19.17
C GLY A 381 12.74 15.57 19.71
N SER A 382 11.45 15.21 19.71
CA SER A 382 10.98 13.89 20.13
C SER A 382 10.23 13.20 18.99
N LEU A 383 10.35 11.87 18.91
CA LEU A 383 9.61 11.02 17.99
C LEU A 383 9.12 9.81 18.78
N GLN A 384 7.85 9.49 18.68
CA GLN A 384 7.20 8.44 19.47
C GLN A 384 6.22 7.66 18.61
N LEU A 385 6.11 6.37 18.88
CA LEU A 385 5.15 5.46 18.31
C LEU A 385 3.85 5.54 19.10
N GLN A 386 2.79 6.04 18.48
CA GLN A 386 1.49 6.15 19.13
C GLN A 386 0.77 4.80 19.18
N ARG A 387 0.71 4.12 18.03
CA ARG A 387 -0.10 2.91 17.86
C ARG A 387 0.59 1.95 16.91
N VAL A 388 0.42 0.66 17.20
CA VAL A 388 0.70 -0.43 16.25
C VAL A 388 -0.54 -1.31 16.22
N ALA A 389 -1.07 -1.52 15.02
CA ALA A 389 -2.26 -2.33 14.79
C ALA A 389 -2.00 -3.31 13.65
N VAL A 390 -2.72 -4.42 13.70
CA VAL A 390 -2.77 -5.39 12.61
C VAL A 390 -4.18 -5.32 12.07
N ASP A 391 -4.29 -4.76 10.87
CA ASP A 391 -5.53 -4.63 10.11
C ASP A 391 -5.65 -5.80 9.12
N LYS A 392 -6.78 -5.90 8.43
CA LYS A 392 -7.02 -6.95 7.43
C LYS A 392 -6.01 -6.93 6.28
N ASP A 393 -5.54 -5.73 5.93
CA ASP A 393 -4.70 -5.52 4.75
C ASP A 393 -3.20 -5.48 5.09
N GLY A 394 -2.83 -5.42 6.37
CA GLY A 394 -1.44 -5.31 6.80
C GLY A 394 -1.23 -4.80 8.21
N ILE A 395 0.03 -4.45 8.50
CA ILE A 395 0.47 -3.90 9.78
C ILE A 395 0.55 -2.38 9.63
N ARG A 396 -0.13 -1.66 10.53
CA ARG A 396 -0.16 -0.19 10.56
C ARG A 396 0.53 0.33 11.81
N ALA A 397 1.42 1.29 11.63
CA ALA A 397 2.11 1.97 12.71
C ALA A 397 1.90 3.49 12.60
N ASP A 398 1.35 4.10 13.64
CA ASP A 398 1.15 5.55 13.72
C ASP A 398 2.23 6.17 14.61
N VAL A 399 2.89 7.20 14.11
CA VAL A 399 4.04 7.87 14.73
C VAL A 399 3.69 9.34 14.94
N SER A 400 4.19 9.94 16.02
CA SER A 400 4.13 11.38 16.21
C SER A 400 5.47 11.94 16.68
N GLY A 401 5.79 13.14 16.26
CA GLY A 401 6.95 13.86 16.74
C GLY A 401 6.67 15.32 17.05
N THR A 402 7.54 15.92 17.85
CA THR A 402 7.48 17.33 18.23
C THR A 402 8.85 17.97 18.20
N GLY A 403 8.92 19.23 17.72
CA GLY A 403 10.14 20.02 17.70
C GLY A 403 11.28 19.39 16.89
N LEU A 404 10.96 18.77 15.75
CA LEU A 404 11.96 18.09 14.92
C LEU A 404 12.80 19.11 14.15
N LEU A 405 14.12 18.93 14.15
CA LEU A 405 15.05 19.73 13.36
C LEU A 405 15.42 18.97 12.08
N LEU A 406 15.35 19.65 10.94
CA LEU A 406 15.69 19.13 9.62
C LEU A 406 16.77 20.00 8.98
N GLY A 407 17.86 19.39 8.49
CA GLY A 407 18.96 20.10 7.83
C GLY A 407 19.88 20.85 8.81
N HIS A 408 21.17 20.55 8.73
CA HIS A 408 22.26 21.27 9.39
C HIS A 408 23.47 21.33 8.47
#